data_AF-A0A967JS91-F1
#
_entry.id   AF-A0A967JS91-F1
#
_cell.length_a   1.000
_cell.length_b   1.000
_cell.length_c   1.000
_cell.angle_alpha   90.00
_cell.angle_beta   90.00
_cell.angle_gamma   90.00
#
_symmetry.space_group_name_H-M   'P 1'
#
loop_
_entity.id
_entity.type
_entity.pdbx_description
1 polymer ?
#
loop_
_entity_poly.entity_id
_entity_poly.type
_entity_poly.pdbx_seq_one_letter_code
_entity_poly.pdbx_strand_id
1 'polypeptide(L)' 'MRDSGRISAAIDVLAEIEDRRRPAKLALKDWGARHRFAGSKDRAWISGLVLDTLRHRRSLAWRIGVDG' A
#
# COMPACT_ATOMS: atom_id res chain seq x y z
N MET A 1 -5.22 -1.59 14.58
CA MET A 1 -3.81 -2.02 14.49
C MET A 1 -2.88 -1.00 15.16
N ARG A 2 -1.69 -1.41 15.61
CA ARG A 2 -0.57 -0.48 15.90
C ARG A 2 0.02 0.03 14.60
N ASP A 3 0.73 1.16 14.63
CA ASP A 3 1.23 1.81 13.41
C ASP A 3 2.16 0.91 12.58
N SER A 4 3.02 0.12 13.23
CA SER A 4 3.88 -0.86 12.54
C SER A 4 3.07 -1.88 11.71
N GLY A 5 1.90 -2.30 12.22
CA GLY A 5 1.04 -3.23 11.48
C GLY A 5 0.42 -2.58 10.24
N ARG A 6 0.07 -1.29 10.31
CA ARG A 6 -0.48 -0.56 9.16
C ARG A 6 0.57 -0.34 8.08
N ILE A 7 1.79 0.00 8.48
CA ILE A 7 2.93 0.16 7.56
C ILE A 7 3.23 -1.17 6.86
N SER A 8 3.32 -2.26 7.64
CA SER A 8 3.53 -3.61 7.07
C SER A 8 2.46 -3.95 6.03
N ALA A 9 1.18 -3.73 6.35
CA ALA A 9 0.10 -3.99 5.40
C ALA A 9 0.17 -3.13 4.13
N ALA A 10 0.60 -1.87 4.23
CA ALA A 10 0.79 -1.03 3.06
C ALA A 10 1.94 -1.53 2.17
N ILE A 11 3.04 -2.00 2.77
CA ILE A 11 4.15 -2.63 2.04
C ILE A 11 3.67 -3.88 1.30
N ASP A 12 2.94 -4.77 1.97
CA ASP A 12 2.42 -6.00 1.36
C ASP A 12 1.51 -5.70 0.16
N VAL A 13 0.65 -4.68 0.28
CA VAL A 13 -0.22 -4.25 -0.82
C VAL A 13 0.60 -3.68 -1.98
N LEU A 14 1.61 -2.86 -1.71
CA LEU A 14 2.48 -2.30 -2.75
C LEU A 14 3.26 -3.40 -3.48
N ALA A 15 3.80 -4.38 -2.75
CA ALA A 15 4.46 -5.55 -3.32
C ALA A 15 3.50 -6.35 -4.20
N GLU A 16 2.28 -6.61 -3.75
CA GLU A 16 1.29 -7.33 -4.57
C GLU A 16 0.95 -6.57 -5.86
N ILE A 17 0.83 -5.24 -5.81
CA ILE A 17 0.58 -4.40 -6.99
C ILE A 17 1.74 -4.51 -7.98
N GLU A 18 2.98 -4.47 -7.48
CA GLU A 18 4.20 -4.55 -8.28
C GLU A 18 4.35 -5.94 -8.94
N ASP A 19 4.31 -7.00 -8.13
CA ASP A 19 4.52 -8.38 -8.58
C ASP A 19 3.44 -8.86 -9.54
N ARG A 20 2.17 -8.54 -9.24
CA ARG A 20 1.02 -9.02 -10.02
C ARG A 20 0.58 -8.05 -11.10
N ARG A 21 1.15 -6.83 -11.14
CA ARG A 21 0.80 -5.77 -12.09
C ARG A 21 -0.71 -5.46 -12.10
N ARG A 22 -1.35 -5.49 -10.93
CA ARG A 22 -2.81 -5.29 -10.78
C ARG A 22 -3.16 -3.85 -10.42
N PRO A 23 -4.34 -3.34 -10.80
CA PRO A 23 -4.80 -2.03 -10.37
C PRO A 23 -4.88 -1.92 -8.84
N ALA A 24 -4.40 -0.81 -8.28
CA ALA A 24 -4.34 -0.57 -6.83
C ALA A 24 -5.68 -0.76 -6.12
N LYS A 25 -6.78 -0.29 -6.73
CA LYS A 25 -8.14 -0.43 -6.20
C LYS A 25 -8.54 -1.90 -5.99
N LEU A 26 -8.11 -2.78 -6.91
CA LEU A 26 -8.41 -4.20 -6.83
C LEU A 26 -7.56 -4.89 -5.76
N ALA A 27 -6.27 -4.58 -5.70
CA ALA A 27 -5.38 -5.09 -4.66
C ALA A 27 -5.86 -4.69 -3.24
N LEU A 28 -6.25 -3.44 -3.04
CA LEU A 28 -6.80 -2.95 -1.76
C LEU A 28 -8.12 -3.62 -1.39
N LYS A 29 -9.01 -3.87 -2.37
CA LYS A 29 -10.26 -4.62 -2.16
C LYS A 29 -9.98 -6.05 -1.70
N ASP A 30 -9.11 -6.76 -2.42
CA ASP A 30 -8.77 -8.15 -2.13
C ASP A 30 -8.02 -8.28 -0.80
N TRP A 31 -7.12 -7.34 -0.50
CA TRP A 31 -6.46 -7.24 0.80
C TRP A 31 -7.49 -7.05 1.92
N GLY A 32 -8.42 -6.11 1.78
CA GLY A 32 -9.45 -5.84 2.79
C GLY A 32 -10.43 -7.00 3.00
N ALA A 33 -10.67 -7.82 1.98
CA ALA A 33 -11.46 -9.05 2.09
C ALA A 33 -10.73 -10.12 2.92
N ARG A 34 -9.41 -10.28 2.72
CA ARG A 34 -8.58 -11.22 3.50
C ARG A 34 -8.36 -10.76 4.95
N HIS A 35 -8.26 -9.46 5.18
CA HIS A 35 -7.98 -8.87 6.49
C HIS A 35 -9.25 -8.44 7.23
N ARG A 36 -10.06 -9.43 7.62
CA ARG A 36 -11.36 -9.22 8.30
C ARG A 36 -11.28 -8.42 9.61
N PHE A 37 -10.13 -8.44 10.27
CA PHE A 37 -9.90 -7.73 11.54
C PHE A 37 -9.43 -6.28 11.36
N ALA A 38 -9.11 -5.86 10.13
CA ALA A 38 -8.79 -4.47 9.86
C ALA A 38 -10.08 -3.63 9.89
N GLY A 39 -10.17 -2.71 10.86
CA GLY A 39 -11.30 -1.79 10.96
C GLY A 39 -11.31 -0.73 9.86
N SER A 40 -12.42 0.02 9.73
CA SER A 40 -12.57 1.07 8.70
C SER A 40 -11.45 2.12 8.73
N LYS A 41 -11.03 2.55 9.93
CA LYS A 41 -9.92 3.48 10.11
C LYS A 41 -8.59 2.92 9.61
N ASP A 42 -8.30 1.66 9.91
CA ASP A 42 -7.06 1.01 9.46
C ASP A 42 -7.07 0.86 7.93
N ARG A 43 -8.19 0.44 7.35
CA ARG A 43 -8.36 0.32 5.89
C ARG A 43 -8.19 1.66 5.18
N ALA A 44 -8.79 2.73 5.72
CA ALA A 44 -8.68 4.07 5.16
C ALA A 44 -7.24 4.59 5.20
N TRP A 45 -6.56 4.43 6.34
CA TRP A 45 -5.16 4.82 6.50
C TRP A 45 -4.25 4.08 5.52
N ILE A 46 -4.38 2.75 5.43
CA ILE A 46 -3.57 1.91 4.53
C ILE A 46 -3.81 2.28 3.07
N SER A 47 -5.07 2.43 2.68
CA SER A 47 -5.43 2.82 1.31
C SER A 47 -4.87 4.19 0.95
N GLY A 48 -4.95 5.15 1.89
CA GLY A 48 -4.36 6.49 1.72
C GLY A 48 -2.86 6.41 1.49
N LEU A 49 -2.14 5.73 2.38
CA LEU A 49 -0.69 5.59 2.28
C LEU A 49 -0.26 4.92 0.96
N VAL A 50 -0.90 3.82 0.57
CA VAL A 50 -0.61 3.11 -0.68
C VAL A 50 -0.80 4.05 -1.89
N LEU A 51 -1.92 4.78 -1.93
CA LEU A 51 -2.20 5.70 -3.03
C LEU A 51 -1.20 6.86 -3.09
N ASP A 52 -0.81 7.41 -1.94
CA ASP A 52 0.17 8.48 -1.85
C ASP A 52 1.56 8.01 -2.28
N THR A 53 1.98 6.81 -1.87
CA THR A 53 3.23 6.20 -2.34
C THR A 53 3.23 6.03 -3.86
N LEU A 54 2.13 5.55 -4.44
CA LEU A 54 2.02 5.38 -5.90
C LEU A 54 2.06 6.73 -6.65
N ARG A 55 1.40 7.77 -6.11
CA ARG A 55 1.43 9.13 -6.68
C ARG A 55 2.83 9.72 -6.68
N HIS A 56 3.60 9.46 -5.62
CA HIS A 56 4.95 10.01 -5.45
C HIS A 56 6.06 9.06 -5.89
N ARG A 57 5.73 7.93 -6.53
CA ARG A 57 6.69 6.83 -6.81
C ARG A 57 8.00 7.30 -7.43
N ARG A 58 7.94 8.09 -8.51
CA ARG A 58 9.15 8.60 -9.20
C ARG A 58 9.97 9.54 -8.32
N SER A 59 9.31 10.43 -7.58
CA SER A 59 10.00 11.34 -6.66
C SER A 59 10.67 10.59 -5.51
N LEU A 60 10.00 9.56 -4.98
CA LEU A 60 10.56 8.69 -3.95
C LEU A 60 11.74 7.88 -4.50
N ALA A 61 11.59 7.26 -5.67
CA ALA A 61 12.64 6.48 -6.32
C ALA A 61 13.91 7.30 -6.58
N TRP A 62 13.76 8.54 -7.07
CA TRP A 62 14.88 9.46 -7.22
C TRP A 62 15.55 9.80 -5.88
N ARG A 63 14.76 10.09 -4.83
CA ARG A 63 15.29 10.44 -3.50
C ARG A 63 16.09 9.31 -2.83
N ILE A 64 15.73 8.05 -3.11
CA ILE A 64 16.43 6.89 -2.56
C ILE A 64 17.52 6.35 -3.50
N GLY A 65 17.81 7.04 -4.60
CA GLY A 65 18.84 6.65 -5.56
C GLY A 65 18.53 5.39 -6.37
N VAL A 66 17.25 5.04 -6.52
CA VAL A 66 16.79 3.93 -7.38
C VAL A 66 16.64 4.39 -8.84
N ASP A 67 16.27 5.66 -9.03
CA ASP A 67 16.27 6.32 -10.34
C ASP A 67 17.47 7.28 -10.40
N GLY A 68 18.66 6.76 -10.76
CA GLY A 68 19.92 7.50 -10.89
C GLY A 68 21.00 6.69 -11.59
#